data_AF-A0A7S7NJV0-F1
#
_entry.id   AF-A0A7S7NJV0-F1
#
_cell.length_a   1.000
_cell.length_b   1.000
_cell.length_c   1.000
_cell.angle_alpha   90.00
_cell.angle_beta   90.00
_cell.angle_gamma   90.00
#
_symmetry.space_group_name_H-M   'P 1'
#
loop_
_entity.id
_entity.type
_entity.pdbx_description
1 polymer ?
#
loop_
_entity_poly.entity_id
_entity_poly.type
_entity_poly.pdbx_seq_one_letter_code
_entity_poly.pdbx_strand_id
1 'polypeptide(L)'
;MTTRWWMLFLKWMARVAGVVVAGGFLFLVGAEIFSPHSGAPTQWREWLGIGLITIACLAPLLAWKWEMEAAVLSLAALAAWVVIVQVRLDRGGKVVAVMAVPACLFLLDWAVKKTLQKPMQTN
;
A
#
# COMPACT_ATOMS: atom_id res chain seq x y z
N MET A 1 17.30 17.40 19.64
CA MET A 1 17.56 15.94 19.56
C MET A 1 16.34 15.11 19.13
N THR A 2 15.13 15.68 19.01
CA THR A 2 13.85 14.95 18.82
C THR A 2 13.43 14.68 17.37
N THR A 3 13.71 15.59 16.43
CA THR A 3 13.19 15.51 15.05
C THR A 3 13.76 14.32 14.26
N ARG A 4 15.02 13.96 14.51
CA ARG A 4 15.71 12.85 13.83
C ARG A 4 15.13 11.49 14.22
N TRP A 5 14.75 11.32 15.49
CA TRP A 5 14.09 10.11 15.99
C TRP A 5 12.69 9.94 15.42
N TRP A 6 11.92 11.03 15.31
CA TRP A 6 10.59 11.00 14.70
C TRP A 6 10.60 10.55 13.24
N MET A 7 11.54 11.06 12.43
CA MET A 7 11.67 10.65 11.03
C MET A 7 12.06 9.17 10.90
N LEU A 8 12.97 8.69 11.76
CA LEU A 8 13.34 7.27 11.77
C LEU A 8 12.16 6.39 12.15
N PHE A 9 11.39 6.80 13.15
CA PHE A 9 10.19 6.09 13.59
C PHE A 9 9.13 5.98 12.49
N LEU A 10 8.77 7.10 11.85
CA LEU A 10 7.82 7.11 10.73
C LEU A 10 8.25 6.22 9.57
N LYS A 11 9.53 6.32 9.17
CA LYS A 11 10.10 5.47 8.12
C LYS A 11 9.97 3.98 8.46
N TRP A 12 10.32 3.59 9.68
CA TRP A 12 10.21 2.18 10.09
C TRP A 12 8.77 1.71 10.20
N MET A 13 7.86 2.55 10.71
CA MET A 13 6.43 2.24 10.73
C MET A 13 5.88 1.99 9.32
N ALA A 14 6.20 2.84 8.35
CA ALA A 14 5.78 2.67 6.96
C ALA A 14 6.26 1.34 6.38
N ARG A 15 7.52 0.98 6.64
CA ARG A 15 8.13 -0.27 6.18
C ARG A 15 7.49 -1.51 6.82
N VAL A 16 7.31 -1.49 8.14
CA VAL A 16 6.68 -2.60 8.87
C VAL A 16 5.23 -2.78 8.41
N ALA A 17 4.47 -1.69 8.27
CA ALA A 17 3.11 -1.74 7.73
C ALA A 17 3.09 -2.33 6.31
N GLY A 18 4.04 -1.93 5.45
CA GLY A 18 4.15 -2.46 4.09
C GLY A 18 4.44 -3.96 4.07
N VAL A 19 5.37 -4.43 4.90
CA VAL A 19 5.70 -5.86 5.02
C VAL A 19 4.52 -6.66 5.58
N VAL A 20 3.80 -6.14 6.59
CA VAL A 20 2.64 -6.82 7.17
C VAL A 20 1.51 -6.95 6.15
N VAL A 21 1.19 -5.89 5.40
CA VAL A 21 0.13 -5.92 4.38
C VAL A 21 0.52 -6.84 3.22
N ALA A 22 1.75 -6.71 2.69
CA ALA A 22 2.23 -7.55 1.60
C ALA A 22 2.34 -9.02 2.02
N GLY A 23 2.89 -9.28 3.21
CA GLY A 23 3.02 -10.63 3.75
C GLY A 23 1.67 -11.27 4.02
N GLY A 24 0.72 -10.53 4.59
CA GLY A 24 -0.65 -10.99 4.78
C GLY A 24 -1.34 -11.32 3.46
N PHE A 25 -1.18 -10.47 2.44
CA PHE A 25 -1.70 -10.73 1.11
C PHE A 25 -1.09 -12.01 0.48
N LEU A 26 0.23 -12.14 0.51
CA LEU A 26 0.92 -13.33 -0.01
C LEU A 26 0.54 -14.60 0.75
N PHE A 27 0.34 -14.51 2.06
CA PHE A 27 -0.15 -15.62 2.87
C PHE A 27 -1.55 -16.07 2.42
N LEU A 28 -2.46 -15.12 2.17
CA LEU A 28 -3.80 -15.42 1.65
C LEU A 28 -3.75 -16.04 0.24
N VAL A 29 -2.92 -15.50 -0.65
CA VAL A 29 -2.72 -16.08 -1.99
C VAL A 29 -2.15 -17.49 -1.91
N GLY A 30 -1.16 -17.71 -1.03
CA GLY A 30 -0.59 -19.04 -0.79
C GLY A 30 -1.64 -20.02 -0.25
N ALA A 31 -2.43 -19.60 0.74
CA ALA A 31 -3.51 -20.42 1.29
C ALA A 31 -4.53 -20.83 0.21
N GLU A 32 -4.88 -19.91 -0.68
CA GLU A 32 -5.79 -20.18 -1.80
C GLU A 32 -5.20 -21.19 -2.80
N ILE A 33 -3.89 -21.16 -3.05
CA ILE A 33 -3.22 -22.12 -3.94
C ILE A 33 -3.17 -23.52 -3.33
N PHE A 34 -2.91 -23.64 -2.02
CA PHE A 34 -2.81 -24.93 -1.32
C PHE A 34 -4.18 -25.50 -0.92
N SER A 35 -5.18 -24.64 -0.74
CA SER A 35 -6.54 -25.02 -0.33
C SER A 35 -7.55 -24.08 -1.01
N PRO A 36 -7.91 -24.37 -2.27
CA PRO A 36 -8.81 -23.51 -3.05
C PRO A 36 -10.17 -23.41 -2.39
N HIS A 37 -10.57 -22.20 -2.02
CA HIS A 37 -11.91 -21.90 -1.50
C HIS A 37 -12.75 -21.13 -2.52
N SER A 38 -12.09 -20.40 -3.41
CA SER A 38 -12.68 -19.59 -4.47
C SER A 38 -12.69 -20.40 -5.77
N GLY A 39 -13.79 -20.32 -6.52
CA GLY A 39 -13.84 -20.86 -7.88
C GLY A 39 -12.85 -20.13 -8.81
N ALA A 40 -12.49 -20.76 -9.93
CA ALA A 40 -11.61 -20.14 -10.91
C ALA A 40 -12.22 -18.83 -11.46
N PRO A 41 -11.41 -17.78 -11.71
CA PRO A 41 -11.92 -16.54 -12.28
C PRO A 41 -12.51 -16.78 -13.67
N THR A 42 -13.76 -16.39 -13.87
CA THR A 42 -14.50 -16.59 -15.13
C THR A 42 -14.60 -15.30 -15.95
N GLN A 43 -14.39 -14.14 -15.32
CA GLN A 43 -14.55 -12.84 -15.97
C GLN A 43 -13.22 -12.07 -16.04
N TRP A 44 -12.99 -11.36 -17.15
CA TRP A 44 -11.80 -10.50 -17.32
C TRP A 44 -11.64 -9.48 -16.18
N ARG A 45 -12.77 -9.01 -15.62
CA ARG A 45 -12.81 -8.07 -14.50
C ARG A 45 -12.20 -8.66 -13.23
N GLU A 46 -12.35 -9.96 -13.00
CA GLU A 46 -11.78 -10.66 -11.84
C GLU A 46 -10.26 -10.75 -11.97
N TRP A 47 -9.76 -11.11 -13.17
CA TRP A 47 -8.33 -11.09 -13.48
C TRP A 47 -7.71 -9.71 -13.28
N LEU A 48 -8.37 -8.67 -13.77
CA LEU A 48 -7.92 -7.29 -13.59
C LEU A 48 -7.94 -6.89 -12.10
N GLY A 49 -8.99 -7.29 -11.37
CA GLY A 49 -9.08 -7.10 -9.93
C GLY A 49 -7.93 -7.74 -9.17
N ILE A 50 -7.56 -8.97 -9.51
CA ILE A 50 -6.41 -9.69 -8.92
C ILE A 50 -5.10 -8.94 -9.22
N GLY A 51 -4.91 -8.50 -10.46
CA GLY A 51 -3.73 -7.72 -10.83
C GLY A 51 -3.61 -6.42 -10.03
N LEU A 52 -4.69 -5.64 -9.93
CA LEU A 52 -4.69 -4.37 -9.22
C LEU A 52 -4.46 -4.52 -7.72
N ILE A 53 -5.11 -5.49 -7.06
CA ILE A 53 -4.92 -5.71 -5.63
C ILE A 53 -3.50 -6.20 -5.32
N THR A 54 -2.92 -7.00 -6.22
CA THR A 54 -1.52 -7.42 -6.13
C THR A 54 -0.58 -6.22 -6.19
N ILE A 55 -0.78 -5.33 -7.17
CA ILE A 55 0.00 -4.10 -7.29
C ILE A 55 -0.19 -3.22 -6.04
N ALA A 56 -1.43 -3.05 -5.57
CA ALA A 56 -1.74 -2.27 -4.38
C ALA A 56 -0.98 -2.77 -3.13
N CYS A 57 -0.90 -4.09 -2.94
CA CYS A 57 -0.25 -4.70 -1.77
C CYS A 57 1.28 -4.75 -1.89
N LEU A 58 1.83 -4.97 -3.09
CA LEU A 58 3.27 -5.15 -3.29
C LEU A 58 4.02 -3.86 -3.59
N ALA A 59 3.38 -2.85 -4.21
CA ALA A 59 4.02 -1.57 -4.51
C ALA A 59 4.62 -0.87 -3.27
N PRO A 60 4.03 -0.90 -2.06
CA PRO A 60 4.65 -0.34 -0.86
C PRO A 60 6.01 -0.93 -0.49
N LEU A 61 6.35 -2.14 -0.96
CA LEU A 61 7.69 -2.72 -0.78
C LEU A 61 8.74 -1.98 -1.64
N LEU A 62 8.36 -1.53 -2.83
CA LEU A 62 9.21 -0.73 -3.72
C LEU A 62 9.44 0.69 -3.18
N ALA A 63 8.57 1.17 -2.30
CA ALA A 63 8.69 2.47 -1.64
C ALA A 63 9.93 2.58 -0.74
N TRP A 64 10.67 1.49 -0.51
CA TRP A 64 11.96 1.54 0.18
C TRP A 64 13.03 2.32 -0.57
N LYS A 65 12.94 2.36 -1.90
CA LYS A 65 13.84 3.11 -2.79
C LYS A 65 13.11 4.27 -3.50
N TRP A 66 11.82 4.09 -3.82
CA TRP A 66 10.99 5.03 -4.58
C TRP A 66 9.76 5.45 -3.76
N GLU A 67 9.99 6.22 -2.68
CA GLU A 67 8.98 6.49 -1.64
C GLU A 67 7.66 7.06 -2.21
N MET A 68 7.74 8.08 -3.06
CA MET A 68 6.55 8.75 -3.58
C MET A 68 5.90 7.95 -4.70
N GLU A 69 6.68 7.54 -5.70
CA GLU A 69 6.18 6.90 -6.91
C GLU A 69 5.48 5.59 -6.59
N ALA A 70 6.09 4.78 -5.71
CA ALA A 70 5.53 3.50 -5.32
C ALA A 70 4.30 3.64 -4.40
N ALA A 71 4.28 4.65 -3.52
CA ALA A 71 3.11 4.92 -2.70
C ALA A 71 1.92 5.42 -3.53
N VAL A 72 2.16 6.31 -4.49
CA VAL A 72 1.13 6.77 -5.43
C VAL A 72 0.64 5.61 -6.29
N LEU A 73 1.53 4.76 -6.80
CA LEU A 73 1.16 3.57 -7.56
C LEU A 73 0.27 2.62 -6.75
N SER A 74 0.62 2.37 -5.48
CA SER A 74 -0.18 1.55 -4.57
C SER A 74 -1.58 2.12 -4.38
N LEU A 75 -1.70 3.41 -4.09
CA LEU A 75 -3.01 4.06 -3.89
C LEU A 75 -3.82 4.14 -5.17
N ALA A 76 -3.19 4.42 -6.31
CA ALA A 76 -3.85 4.45 -7.61
C ALA A 76 -4.39 3.07 -7.97
N ALA A 77 -3.60 2.01 -7.77
CA ALA A 77 -4.04 0.63 -7.99
C ALA A 77 -5.20 0.25 -7.07
N LEU A 78 -5.13 0.62 -5.78
CA LEU A 78 -6.20 0.37 -4.81
C LEU A 78 -7.49 1.12 -5.16
N ALA A 79 -7.38 2.39 -5.56
CA ALA A 79 -8.53 3.19 -5.98
C ALA A 79 -9.18 2.61 -7.25
N ALA A 80 -8.37 2.26 -8.26
CA ALA A 80 -8.85 1.60 -9.46
C ALA A 80 -9.54 0.26 -9.13
N TRP A 81 -8.99 -0.51 -8.18
CA TRP A 81 -9.57 -1.78 -7.75
C TRP A 81 -10.95 -1.59 -7.12
N VAL A 82 -11.10 -0.61 -6.21
CA VAL A 82 -12.39 -0.28 -5.59
C VAL A 82 -13.45 0.06 -6.63
N VAL A 83 -13.07 0.86 -7.64
CA VAL A 83 -13.98 1.28 -8.73
C VAL A 83 -14.36 0.10 -9.63
N ILE A 84 -13.39 -0.72 -10.03
CA ILE A 84 -13.61 -1.80 -11.00
C ILE A 84 -14.36 -2.97 -10.37
N VAL A 85 -13.97 -3.37 -9.16
CA VAL A 85 -14.60 -4.49 -8.43
C VAL A 85 -15.90 -4.05 -7.73
N GLN A 86 -16.23 -2.76 -7.79
CA GLN A 86 -17.44 -2.17 -7.20
C GLN A 86 -17.60 -2.56 -5.72
N VAL A 87 -16.49 -2.50 -4.98
CA VAL A 87 -16.49 -2.86 -3.57
C VAL A 87 -17.40 -1.90 -2.81
N ARG A 88 -18.42 -2.44 -2.17
CA ARG A 88 -19.24 -1.63 -1.27
C ARG A 88 -18.44 -1.31 -0.01
N LEU A 89 -18.18 -0.02 0.19
CA LEU A 89 -17.34 0.48 1.29
C LEU A 89 -17.94 0.21 2.68
N ASP A 90 -19.25 -0.01 2.77
CA ASP A 90 -19.95 -0.40 4.00
C ASP A 90 -19.49 -1.77 4.55
N ARG A 91 -19.17 -2.73 3.68
CA ARG A 91 -18.65 -4.06 4.05
C ARG A 91 -17.15 -4.20 3.86
N GLY A 92 -16.61 -3.65 2.77
CA GLY A 92 -15.20 -3.79 2.38
C GLY A 92 -14.30 -2.64 2.86
N GLY A 93 -14.85 -1.55 3.40
CA GLY A 93 -14.10 -0.34 3.71
C GLY A 93 -12.97 -0.55 4.72
N LYS A 94 -13.12 -1.49 5.65
CA LYS A 94 -12.04 -1.84 6.61
C LYS A 94 -10.82 -2.42 5.89
N VAL A 95 -11.03 -3.30 4.91
CA VAL A 95 -9.94 -3.92 4.14
C VAL A 95 -9.21 -2.87 3.31
N VAL A 96 -9.98 -2.02 2.61
CA VAL A 96 -9.42 -0.91 1.83
C VAL A 96 -8.62 0.04 2.71
N ALA A 97 -9.15 0.40 3.89
CA ALA A 97 -8.46 1.27 4.82
C ALA A 97 -7.13 0.65 5.30
N VAL A 98 -7.13 -0.63 5.71
CA VAL A 98 -5.92 -1.34 6.14
C VAL A 98 -4.87 -1.40 5.02
N MET A 99 -5.29 -1.68 3.79
CA MET A 99 -4.39 -1.74 2.64
C MET A 99 -3.80 -0.38 2.25
N ALA A 100 -4.52 0.72 2.50
CA ALA A 100 -4.06 2.08 2.23
C ALA A 100 -3.01 2.58 3.25
N VAL A 101 -3.03 2.05 4.50
CA VAL A 101 -2.14 2.50 5.60
C VAL A 101 -0.66 2.61 5.18
N PRO A 102 0.00 1.57 4.63
CA PRO A 102 1.41 1.66 4.31
C PRO A 102 1.72 2.75 3.28
N ALA A 103 0.93 2.87 2.21
CA ALA A 103 1.13 3.89 1.19
C ALA A 103 0.93 5.31 1.74
N CYS A 104 -0.08 5.52 2.60
CA CYS A 104 -0.28 6.78 3.30
C CYS A 104 0.91 7.12 4.19
N LEU A 105 1.46 6.16 4.95
CA LEU A 105 2.63 6.38 5.79
C LEU A 105 3.87 6.74 4.98
N PHE A 106 4.09 6.14 3.81
CA PHE A 106 5.17 6.52 2.91
C PHE A 106 5.01 7.94 2.34
N LEU A 107 3.79 8.36 1.99
CA LEU A 107 3.53 9.73 1.55
C LEU A 107 3.73 10.75 2.68
N LEU A 108 3.31 10.42 3.90
CA LEU A 108 3.54 11.24 5.09
C LEU A 108 5.05 11.40 5.37
N ASP A 109 5.81 10.31 5.36
CA ASP A 109 7.27 10.33 5.55
C ASP A 109 7.96 11.19 4.48
N TRP A 110 7.55 11.05 3.21
CA TRP A 110 8.05 11.89 2.11
C TRP A 110 7.72 13.38 2.30
N ALA A 111 6.48 13.71 2.67
CA ALA A 111 6.04 15.09 2.86
C ALA A 111 6.78 15.77 4.03
N VAL A 112 6.99 15.04 5.12
CA VAL A 112 7.77 15.52 6.28
C VAL A 112 9.22 15.79 5.88
N LYS A 113 9.88 14.87 5.16
CA LYS A 113 11.25 15.09 4.65
C LYS A 113 11.35 16.31 3.76
N LYS A 114 10.43 16.48 2.80
CA LYS A 114 10.41 17.65 1.90
C LYS A 114 10.20 18.96 2.65
N THR A 115 9.28 18.99 3.60
CA THR A 115 8.97 20.21 4.36
C THR A 115 10.13 20.61 5.28
N LEU A 116 10.80 19.64 5.91
CA LEU A 116 11.93 19.88 6.80
C LEU A 116 13.25 20.15 6.08
N GLN A 117 13.40 19.73 4.81
CA GLN A 117 14.58 20.04 3.99
C GLN A 117 14.50 21.41 3.28
N LYS A 118 13.28 21.90 3.00
CA LYS A 118 13.04 23.20 2.34
C LYS A 118 13.63 24.44 3.06
N PRO A 119 13.73 24.54 4.40
CA PRO A 119 14.24 25.75 5.05
C PRO A 119 15.77 25.93 5.02
N MET A 120 16.55 25.00 4.48
CA MET A 120 18.03 25.09 4.48
C MET A 120 18.66 25.53 3.15
N GLN A 121 17.87 25.84 2.10
CA GLN A 121 18.39 26.28 0.79
C GLN A 121 18.09 27.74 0.43
N THR A 122 17.63 28.55 1.40
CA THR A 122 17.54 30.01 1.27
C THR A 122 18.72 30.65 2.01
N ASN A 123 19.90 30.62 1.39
CA ASN A 123 21.02 31.53 1.69
C ASN A 123 21.81 31.72 0.40
#